data_AF-A0A7J8ZKR2-F1
#
_entry.id   AF-A0A7J8ZKR2-F1
#
_cell.length_a   1.000
_cell.length_b   1.000
_cell.length_c   1.000
_cell.angle_alpha   90.00
_cell.angle_beta   90.00
_cell.angle_gamma   90.00
#
_symmetry.space_group_name_H-M   'P 1'
#
loop_
_entity.id
_entity.type
_entity.pdbx_description
1 polymer ?
#
loop_
_entity_poly.entity_id
_entity_poly.type
_entity_poly.pdbx_seq_one_letter_code
_entity_poly.pdbx_strand_id
1 'polypeptide(L)'
;IDHILLEAQHRWLRPAEICEILRNYQKFHISSEPPTGPPSGSLFLFDRKVLRYFRKDGHNWRKKKDGKTVKEAHEKLKVGSIDVLHCYYAHGEENENFQRRSYWMLE
;
A
#
# COMPACT_ATOMS: atom_id res chain seq x y z
N ILE A 1 -6.97 -16.80 -2.48
CA ILE A 1 -5.66 -16.10 -2.43
C ILE A 1 -5.19 -15.76 -3.83
N ASP A 2 -5.02 -16.74 -4.72
CA ASP A 2 -4.57 -16.52 -6.10
C ASP A 2 -5.45 -15.51 -6.88
N HIS A 3 -6.76 -15.59 -6.70
CA HIS A 3 -7.69 -14.62 -7.28
C HIS A 3 -7.43 -13.18 -6.80
N ILE A 4 -7.15 -12.95 -5.51
CA ILE A 4 -6.89 -11.60 -4.98
C ILE A 4 -5.58 -11.05 -5.55
N LEU A 5 -4.56 -11.90 -5.67
CA LEU A 5 -3.27 -11.52 -6.26
C LEU A 5 -3.40 -11.19 -7.75
N LEU A 6 -4.24 -11.92 -8.49
CA LEU A 6 -4.56 -11.63 -9.88
C LEU A 6 -5.30 -10.30 -10.03
N GLU A 7 -6.34 -10.07 -9.22
CA GLU A 7 -7.12 -8.82 -9.25
C GLU A 7 -6.25 -7.59 -8.95
N ALA A 8 -5.26 -7.72 -8.05
CA ALA A 8 -4.33 -6.64 -7.70
C ALA A 8 -3.50 -6.14 -8.89
N GLN A 9 -3.32 -6.96 -9.93
CA GLN A 9 -2.59 -6.57 -11.14
C GLN A 9 -3.41 -5.65 -12.05
N HIS A 10 -4.74 -5.70 -11.94
CA HIS A 10 -5.66 -5.02 -12.86
C HIS A 10 -6.44 -3.87 -12.21
N ARG A 11 -6.63 -3.90 -10.89
CA ARG A 11 -7.34 -2.84 -10.15
C ARG A 11 -6.87 -2.72 -8.71
N TRP A 12 -7.28 -1.62 -8.08
CA TRP A 12 -7.20 -1.50 -6.63
C TRP A 12 -8.10 -2.54 -5.94
N LEU A 13 -7.54 -3.21 -4.94
CA LEU A 13 -8.29 -4.11 -4.06
C LEU A 13 -9.26 -3.33 -3.20
N ARG A 14 -10.43 -3.92 -2.96
CA ARG A 14 -11.48 -3.40 -2.08
C ARG A 14 -11.04 -3.56 -0.62
N PRO A 15 -11.56 -2.75 0.31
CA PRO A 15 -11.21 -2.85 1.73
C PRO A 15 -11.36 -4.26 2.31
N ALA A 16 -12.41 -5.00 1.92
CA ALA A 16 -12.63 -6.37 2.38
C ALA A 16 -11.51 -7.34 1.93
N GLU A 17 -11.03 -7.20 0.69
CA GLU A 17 -9.94 -8.01 0.13
C GLU A 17 -8.61 -7.69 0.84
N ILE A 18 -8.35 -6.42 1.12
CA ILE A 18 -7.18 -5.99 1.92
C ILE A 18 -7.25 -6.57 3.34
N CYS A 19 -8.40 -6.52 4.00
CA CYS A 19 -8.59 -7.13 5.31
C CYS A 19 -8.36 -8.64 5.27
N GLU A 20 -8.76 -9.33 4.21
CA GLU A 20 -8.50 -10.76 4.05
C GLU A 20 -7.00 -11.05 4.01
N ILE A 21 -6.23 -10.28 3.24
CA ILE A 21 -4.76 -10.39 3.20
C ILE A 21 -4.17 -10.15 4.60
N LEU A 22 -4.52 -9.03 5.25
CA LEU A 22 -3.91 -8.65 6.52
C LEU A 22 -4.26 -9.60 7.67
N ARG A 23 -5.47 -10.19 7.69
CA ARG A 23 -5.86 -11.18 8.71
C ARG A 23 -5.28 -12.57 8.48
N ASN A 24 -4.95 -12.89 7.22
CA ASN A 24 -4.37 -14.18 6.84
C ASN A 24 -2.90 -14.03 6.43
N TYR A 25 -2.18 -13.05 6.97
CA TYR A 25 -0.83 -12.68 6.53
C TYR A 25 0.15 -13.87 6.53
N GLN A 26 -0.05 -14.88 7.37
CA GLN A 26 0.77 -16.09 7.43
C GLN A 26 0.71 -16.94 6.15
N LYS A 27 -0.32 -16.74 5.31
CA LYS A 27 -0.49 -17.40 4.02
C LYS A 27 0.20 -16.64 2.87
N PHE A 28 0.82 -15.49 3.15
CA PHE A 28 1.47 -14.65 2.17
C PHE A 28 2.97 -14.55 2.45
N HIS A 29 3.75 -14.31 1.40
CA HIS A 29 5.15 -13.97 1.55
C HIS A 29 5.30 -12.59 2.18
N ILE A 30 6.05 -12.51 3.28
CA ILE A 30 6.41 -11.25 3.93
C ILE A 30 7.77 -10.80 3.39
N SER A 31 7.79 -9.67 2.69
CA SER A 31 9.02 -9.09 2.16
C SER A 31 9.90 -8.56 3.29
N SER A 32 11.19 -8.94 3.26
CA SER A 32 12.19 -8.50 4.24
C SER A 32 12.84 -7.16 3.89
N GLU A 33 12.65 -6.67 2.66
CA GLU A 33 13.24 -5.43 2.15
C GLU A 33 12.23 -4.65 1.28
N PRO A 34 12.40 -3.32 1.12
CA PRO A 34 11.56 -2.52 0.24
C PRO A 34 11.83 -2.91 -1.22
N PRO A 35 10.81 -2.94 -2.10
CA PRO A 35 11.02 -3.19 -3.52
C PRO A 35 11.81 -2.04 -4.15
N THR A 36 12.43 -2.27 -5.31
CA THR A 36 13.15 -1.21 -6.04
C THR A 36 12.48 -0.98 -7.39
N GLY A 37 11.84 0.18 -7.56
CA GLY A 37 11.11 0.57 -8.77
C GLY A 37 10.03 -0.43 -9.18
N PRO A 38 9.15 -0.91 -8.28
CA PRO A 38 8.16 -1.93 -8.64
C PRO A 38 7.23 -1.43 -9.76
N PRO A 39 6.87 -2.28 -10.74
CA PRO A 39 5.91 -1.92 -11.78
C PRO A 39 4.49 -1.76 -11.22
N SER A 40 3.59 -1.19 -12.02
CA SER A 40 2.16 -1.13 -11.69
C SER A 40 1.59 -2.53 -11.43
N GLY A 41 0.63 -2.62 -10.51
CA GLY A 41 0.00 -3.90 -10.12
C GLY A 41 0.82 -4.73 -9.13
N SER A 42 1.99 -4.26 -8.71
CA SER A 42 2.80 -4.95 -7.70
C SER A 42 2.15 -4.87 -6.31
N LEU A 43 2.19 -5.97 -5.57
CA LEU A 43 1.67 -6.08 -4.21
C LEU A 43 2.74 -6.66 -3.28
N PHE A 44 2.93 -6.03 -2.12
CA PHE A 44 3.91 -6.47 -1.13
C PHE A 44 3.29 -6.43 0.27
N LEU A 45 3.72 -7.36 1.12
CA LEU A 45 3.34 -7.43 2.52
C LEU A 45 4.58 -7.31 3.40
N PHE A 46 4.50 -6.48 4.43
CA PHE A 46 5.64 -6.18 5.31
C PHE A 46 5.21 -6.25 6.77
N ASP A 47 6.13 -6.67 7.64
CA ASP A 47 6.03 -6.33 9.07
C ASP A 47 6.58 -4.91 9.28
N ARG A 48 5.67 -3.96 9.53
CA ARG A 48 6.01 -2.54 9.73
C ARG A 48 6.92 -2.28 10.94
N LYS A 49 6.93 -3.18 11.95
CA LYS A 49 7.79 -3.05 13.13
C LYS A 49 9.23 -3.43 12.81
N VAL A 50 9.41 -4.39 11.91
CA VAL A 50 10.72 -4.87 11.44
C VAL A 50 11.25 -3.95 10.33
N LEU A 51 10.47 -3.71 9.28
CA LEU A 51 10.90 -2.92 8.12
C LEU A 51 10.30 -1.50 8.14
N ARG A 52 10.89 -0.60 8.93
CA ARG A 52 10.37 0.78 9.13
C ARG A 52 10.36 1.63 7.84
N TYR A 53 11.25 1.34 6.90
CA TYR A 53 11.43 2.11 5.65
C TYR A 53 10.85 1.41 4.41
N PHE A 54 9.84 0.56 4.56
CA PHE A 54 9.19 -0.19 3.48
C PHE A 54 8.68 0.67 2.30
N ARG A 55 8.48 1.98 2.52
CA ARG A 55 8.09 2.95 1.50
C ARG A 55 9.24 3.53 0.66
N LYS A 56 10.50 3.20 0.96
CA LYS A 56 11.66 3.59 0.14
C LYS A 56 11.76 2.67 -1.08
N ASP A 57 10.78 2.77 -1.94
CA ASP A 57 10.57 1.86 -3.08
C ASP A 57 11.27 2.30 -4.37
N GLY A 58 12.13 3.32 -4.31
CA GLY A 58 12.88 3.83 -5.45
C GLY A 58 12.10 4.73 -6.41
N HIS A 59 10.79 4.92 -6.20
CA HIS A 59 9.98 5.84 -7.00
C HIS A 59 10.08 7.29 -6.51
N ASN A 60 10.01 8.24 -7.45
CA ASN A 60 9.84 9.65 -7.13
C ASN A 60 8.36 9.93 -6.85
N TRP A 61 8.06 10.20 -5.57
CA TRP A 61 6.72 10.56 -5.13
C TRP A 61 6.60 12.07 -5.01
N ARG A 62 5.44 12.61 -5.40
CA ARG A 62 5.12 14.04 -5.27
C ARG A 62 5.41 14.52 -3.85
N LYS A 63 6.18 15.60 -3.74
CA LYS A 63 6.57 16.18 -2.44
C LYS A 63 5.67 17.37 -2.05
N LYS A 64 5.69 17.71 -0.77
CA LYS A 64 5.10 18.94 -0.24
C LYS A 64 5.91 20.15 -0.75
N LYS A 65 5.41 21.36 -0.49
CA LYS A 65 6.09 22.61 -0.90
C LYS A 65 7.52 22.74 -0.37
N ASP A 66 7.87 22.01 0.70
CA ASP A 66 9.22 21.95 1.26
C ASP A 66 10.23 21.18 0.39
N GLY A 67 9.78 20.47 -0.65
CA GLY A 67 10.62 19.65 -1.52
C GLY A 67 11.27 18.43 -0.84
N LYS A 68 10.91 18.14 0.42
CA LYS A 68 11.53 17.08 1.24
C LYS A 68 10.53 15.99 1.60
N THR A 69 9.33 16.38 2.00
CA THR A 69 8.35 15.45 2.55
C THR A 69 7.44 14.94 1.44
N VAL A 70 7.23 13.62 1.32
CA VAL A 70 6.23 13.08 0.38
C VAL A 70 4.83 13.60 0.75
N LYS A 71 4.08 14.05 -0.25
CA LYS A 71 2.69 14.46 -0.11
C LYS A 71 1.81 13.22 -0.12
N GLU A 72 1.59 12.68 1.07
CA GLU A 72 0.75 11.50 1.30
C GLU A 72 -0.58 11.92 1.95
N ALA A 73 -1.70 11.46 1.39
CA ALA A 73 -3.02 11.61 1.98
C ALA A 73 -3.31 10.42 2.90
N HIS A 74 -3.97 10.67 4.03
CA HIS A 74 -4.26 9.67 5.06
C HIS A 74 -5.76 9.52 5.23
N GLU A 75 -6.28 8.33 4.94
CA GLU A 75 -7.71 8.01 5.00
C GLU A 75 -7.97 6.83 5.94
N LYS A 76 -9.23 6.70 6.38
CA LYS A 76 -9.77 5.48 6.99
C LYS A 76 -10.75 4.84 6.03
N LEU A 77 -10.61 3.53 5.79
CA LEU A 77 -11.49 2.79 4.89
C LEU A 77 -12.41 1.87 5.68
N LYS A 78 -13.64 1.76 5.20
CA LYS A 78 -14.70 0.96 5.81
C LYS A 78 -14.85 -0.40 5.15
N VAL A 79 -15.24 -1.39 5.95
CA VAL A 79 -15.85 -2.63 5.48
C VAL A 79 -17.27 -2.66 6.04
N GLY A 80 -18.24 -2.65 5.14
CA GLY A 80 -19.61 -2.28 5.50
C GLY A 80 -19.65 -0.84 6.03
N SER A 81 -20.11 -0.66 7.26
CA SER A 81 -20.26 0.67 7.88
C SER A 81 -19.16 1.01 8.90
N ILE A 82 -18.21 0.10 9.12
CA ILE A 82 -17.21 0.19 10.20
C ILE A 82 -15.86 0.54 9.59
N ASP A 83 -15.21 1.58 10.11
CA ASP A 83 -13.81 1.88 9.76
C ASP A 83 -12.93 0.72 10.23
N VAL A 84 -12.13 0.16 9.33
CA VAL A 84 -11.26 -1.00 9.65
C VAL A 84 -9.81 -0.86 9.20
N LEU A 85 -9.50 0.05 8.28
CA LEU A 85 -8.15 0.20 7.72
C LEU A 85 -7.71 1.66 7.77
N HIS A 86 -6.46 1.89 8.11
CA HIS A 86 -5.74 3.06 7.62
C HIS A 86 -5.35 2.86 6.16
N CYS A 87 -5.43 3.92 5.34
CA CYS A 87 -4.95 3.94 3.97
C CYS A 87 -4.13 5.21 3.73
N TYR A 88 -2.86 5.02 3.40
CA TYR A 88 -1.97 6.09 2.99
C TYR A 88 -1.85 6.09 1.47
N TYR A 89 -1.99 7.25 0.85
CA TYR A 89 -2.07 7.41 -0.60
C TYR A 89 -1.03 8.40 -1.10
N ALA A 90 -0.20 7.99 -2.05
CA ALA A 90 0.81 8.82 -2.69
C ALA A 90 0.64 8.83 -4.22
N HIS A 91 0.97 9.96 -4.84
CA HIS A 91 1.01 10.13 -6.30
C HIS A 91 2.45 10.27 -6.77
N GLY A 92 2.77 9.69 -7.92
CA GLY A 92 4.05 9.86 -8.60
C GLY A 92 4.31 11.33 -8.91
N GLU A 93 5.59 11.71 -8.94
CA GLU A 93 6.01 13.07 -9.27
C GLU A 93 5.79 13.36 -10.77
N GLU A 94 6.20 12.42 -11.63
CA GLU A 94 6.17 12.57 -13.08
C GLU A 94 4.83 12.15 -13.70
N ASN A 95 4.15 11.15 -13.12
CA ASN A 95 2.89 10.61 -13.63
C ASN A 95 1.83 10.56 -12.52
N GLU A 96 0.79 11.38 -12.63
CA GLU A 96 -0.29 11.45 -11.64
C GLU A 96 -1.16 10.19 -11.55
N ASN A 97 -1.18 9.40 -12.63
CA ASN A 97 -1.86 8.09 -12.67
C ASN A 97 -1.03 6.99 -12.02
N PHE A 98 0.27 7.22 -11.81
CA PHE A 98 1.11 6.30 -11.04
C PHE A 98 0.97 6.60 -9.55
N GLN A 99 0.49 5.61 -8.80
CA GLN A 99 0.02 5.82 -7.44
C GLN A 99 0.39 4.63 -6.56
N ARG A 100 0.52 4.89 -5.27
CA ARG A 100 0.72 3.86 -4.25
C ARG A 100 -0.26 4.03 -3.13
N ARG A 101 -0.83 2.90 -2.68
CA ARG A 101 -1.60 2.81 -1.44
C ARG A 101 -0.90 1.90 -0.45
N SER A 102 -0.86 2.29 0.82
CA SER A 102 -0.35 1.48 1.92
C SER A 102 -1.43 1.32 2.98
N TYR A 103 -1.63 0.10 3.47
CA TYR A 103 -2.74 -0.23 4.37
C TYR A 103 -2.26 -0.90 5.65
N TRP A 104 -2.97 -0.68 6.76
CA TRP A 104 -2.91 -1.51 7.96
C TRP A 104 -4.24 -1.44 8.72
N MET A 105 -4.52 -2.46 9.51
CA MET A 105 -5.73 -2.52 10.34
C MET A 105 -5.76 -1.37 11.35
N LEU A 106 -6.95 -0.79 11.57
CA LEU A 106 -7.22 0.03 12.74
C LEU A 106 -7.18 -0.88 13.97
N GLU A 107 -6.43 -0.47 14.99
CA GLU A 107 -6.42 -1.13 16.31
C GLU A 107 -7.77 -0.91 17.01
#